data_AF-A0ABD0PZG8-F1
#
_entry.id   AF-A0ABD0PZG8-F1
#
_cell.length_a   1.000
_cell.length_b   1.000
_cell.length_c   1.000
_cell.angle_alpha   90.00
_cell.angle_beta   90.00
_cell.angle_gamma   90.00
#
_symmetry.space_group_name_H-M   'P 1'
#
loop_
_entity.id
_entity.type
_entity.pdbx_description
1 polymer ?
#
loop_
_entity_poly.entity_id
_entity_poly.type
_entity_poly.pdbx_seq_one_letter_code
_entity_poly.pdbx_strand_id
1 'polypeptide(L)'
;GKTNYINLGSFLIKPVQRVMRYPLLLMELLNTTPESHHDRKQLAEAVMSIKEINVNINEYKRRKDLVVKYRKGDEDRLIDKISKLSMHSIIKKSNR
;
A
#
# COMPACT_ATOMS: atom_id res chain seq x y z
N GLY A 1 31.24 2.56 -15.48
CA GLY A 1 29.77 2.73 -15.42
C GLY A 1 29.38 3.15 -14.02
N LYS A 2 28.74 4.32 -13.86
CA LYS A 2 28.35 4.80 -12.53
C LYS A 2 27.18 3.96 -12.01
N THR A 3 27.41 3.25 -10.91
CA THR A 3 26.39 2.51 -10.18
C THR A 3 25.37 3.50 -9.63
N ASN A 4 24.17 3.52 -10.22
CA ASN A 4 23.01 4.24 -9.70
C ASN A 4 22.56 3.56 -8.40
N TYR A 5 23.21 3.89 -7.28
CA TYR A 5 22.72 3.55 -5.95
C TYR A 5 21.52 4.45 -5.62
N ILE A 6 20.41 4.18 -6.29
CA ILE A 6 19.13 4.79 -5.91
C ILE A 6 18.78 4.19 -4.55
N ASN A 7 18.51 5.05 -3.56
CA ASN A 7 18.17 4.73 -2.17
C ASN A 7 17.35 3.42 -2.05
N LEU A 8 17.65 2.57 -1.06
CA LEU A 8 16.99 1.28 -0.80
C LEU A 8 15.45 1.34 -0.96
N GLY A 9 14.81 2.44 -0.54
CA GLY A 9 13.37 2.66 -0.72
C GLY A 9 12.89 2.55 -2.16
N SER A 10 13.69 2.96 -3.14
CA SER A 10 13.38 2.85 -4.57
C SER A 10 13.44 1.40 -5.10
N PHE A 11 14.28 0.54 -4.50
CA PHE A 11 14.31 -0.89 -4.81
C PHE A 11 13.11 -1.61 -4.20
N LEU A 12 12.69 -1.21 -2.99
CA LEU A 12 11.53 -1.78 -2.30
C LEU A 12 10.19 -1.50 -3.02
N ILE A 13 10.15 -0.52 -3.91
CA ILE A 13 8.99 -0.23 -4.77
C ILE A 13 8.87 -1.23 -5.95
N LYS A 14 9.98 -1.78 -6.44
CA LYS A 14 9.99 -2.64 -7.64
C LYS A 14 9.14 -3.91 -7.50
N PRO A 15 9.13 -4.63 -6.36
CA PRO A 15 8.25 -5.80 -6.18
C PRO A 15 6.77 -5.44 -6.31
N VAL A 16 6.33 -4.33 -5.72
CA VAL A 16 4.94 -3.85 -5.83
C VAL A 16 4.60 -3.53 -7.29
N GLN A 17 5.49 -2.80 -7.98
CA GLN A 17 5.31 -2.49 -9.40
C GLN A 17 5.30 -3.75 -10.28
N ARG A 18 6.07 -4.78 -9.92
CA ARG A 18 6.19 -6.01 -10.71
C ARG A 18 4.90 -6.82 -10.67
N VAL A 19 4.27 -6.95 -9.49
CA VAL A 19 2.99 -7.66 -9.34
C VAL A 19 1.87 -7.00 -10.15
N MET A 20 1.88 -5.67 -10.26
CA MET A 20 0.92 -4.93 -11.09
C MET A 20 1.15 -5.07 -12.60
N ARG A 21 2.35 -5.49 -13.04
CA ARG A 21 2.68 -5.66 -14.47
C ARG A 21 2.26 -7.02 -15.02
N TYR A 22 2.27 -8.07 -14.21
CA TYR A 22 1.92 -9.42 -14.67
C TYR A 22 0.50 -9.55 -15.27
N PRO A 23 -0.55 -8.89 -14.77
CA PRO A 23 -1.86 -8.92 -15.42
C PRO A 23 -1.81 -8.39 -16.86
N LEU A 24 -1.04 -7.34 -17.12
CA LEU A 24 -0.93 -6.75 -18.46
C LEU A 24 -0.24 -7.72 -19.43
N LEU A 25 0.90 -8.27 -19.00
CA LEU A 25 1.69 -9.21 -19.80
C LEU A 25 0.94 -10.52 -20.07
N LEU A 26 0.27 -11.07 -19.05
CA LEU A 26 -0.50 -12.31 -19.20
C LEU A 26 -1.76 -12.11 -20.04
N MET A 27 -2.39 -10.94 -19.96
CA MET A 27 -3.55 -10.61 -20.79
C MET A 27 -3.17 -10.39 -22.25
N GLU A 28 -2.04 -9.74 -22.52
CA GLU A 28 -1.48 -9.62 -23.87
C GLU A 28 -1.14 -11.02 -24.45
N LEU A 29 -0.45 -11.85 -23.67
CA LEU A 29 -0.16 -13.24 -24.06
C LEU A 29 -1.46 -14.00 -24.36
N LEU A 30 -2.48 -13.86 -23.52
CA LEU A 30 -3.78 -14.52 -23.72
C LEU A 30 -4.45 -14.05 -25.00
N ASN A 31 -4.42 -12.75 -25.29
CA ASN A 31 -5.01 -12.21 -26.51
C ASN A 31 -4.30 -12.70 -27.78
N THR A 32 -2.98 -12.95 -27.71
CA THR A 32 -2.20 -13.50 -28.83
C THR A 32 -2.24 -15.03 -28.94
N THR A 33 -2.82 -15.73 -27.95
CA THR A 33 -2.89 -17.20 -27.93
C THR A 33 -4.20 -17.68 -28.59
N PRO A 34 -4.16 -18.52 -29.64
CA PRO A 34 -5.38 -19.02 -30.31
C PRO A 34 -6.31 -19.78 -29.37
N GLU A 35 -7.62 -19.78 -29.66
CA GLU A 35 -8.62 -20.47 -28.83
C GLU A 35 -8.43 -21.98 -28.74
N SER A 36 -7.85 -22.59 -29.77
CA SER A 36 -7.52 -24.01 -29.85
C SER A 36 -6.24 -24.40 -29.10
N HIS A 37 -5.48 -23.43 -28.57
CA HIS A 37 -4.22 -23.71 -27.91
C HIS A 37 -4.43 -24.32 -26.51
N HIS A 38 -3.78 -25.44 -26.23
CA HIS A 38 -3.88 -26.17 -24.96
C HIS A 38 -3.58 -25.29 -23.72
N ASP A 39 -2.61 -24.37 -23.83
CA ASP A 39 -2.24 -23.46 -22.71
C ASP A 39 -3.24 -22.33 -22.46
N ARG A 40 -4.18 -22.06 -23.38
CA ARG A 40 -5.07 -20.90 -23.25
C ARG A 40 -5.90 -20.93 -21.97
N LYS A 41 -6.36 -22.11 -21.57
CA LYS A 41 -7.13 -22.29 -20.33
C LYS A 41 -6.29 -21.94 -19.10
N GLN A 42 -5.08 -22.49 -19.01
CA GLN A 42 -4.16 -22.23 -17.90
C GLN A 42 -3.76 -20.75 -17.85
N LEU A 43 -3.61 -20.13 -19.02
CA LEU A 43 -3.28 -18.71 -19.12
C LEU A 43 -4.44 -17.81 -18.66
N ALA A 44 -5.68 -18.16 -18.98
CA ALA A 44 -6.86 -17.46 -18.47
C ALA A 44 -6.98 -17.58 -16.94
N GLU A 45 -6.73 -18.76 -16.38
CA GLU A 45 -6.68 -18.99 -14.93
C GLU A 45 -5.57 -18.14 -14.28
N ALA A 46 -4.37 -18.11 -14.87
CA ALA A 46 -3.26 -17.29 -14.39
C ALA A 46 -3.61 -15.77 -14.39
N VAL A 47 -4.29 -15.28 -15.43
CA VAL A 47 -4.80 -13.89 -15.49
C VAL A 47 -5.79 -13.62 -14.38
N MET A 48 -6.67 -14.57 -14.04
CA MET A 48 -7.61 -14.42 -12.93
C MET A 48 -6.89 -14.39 -11.58
N SER A 49 -6.00 -15.34 -11.31
CA SER A 49 -5.27 -15.43 -10.04
C SER A 49 -4.44 -14.17 -9.77
N ILE A 50 -3.77 -13.61 -10.79
CA ILE A 50 -2.97 -12.39 -10.59
C ILE A 50 -3.83 -11.15 -10.34
N LYS A 51 -5.06 -11.10 -10.89
CA LYS A 51 -6.03 -10.03 -10.58
C LYS A 51 -6.46 -10.12 -9.12
N GLU A 52 -6.75 -11.32 -8.63
CA GLU A 52 -7.11 -11.55 -7.23
C GLU A 52 -5.98 -11.16 -6.26
N ILE A 53 -4.73 -11.52 -6.58
CA ILE A 53 -3.55 -11.10 -5.80
C ILE A 53 -3.47 -9.58 -5.70
N ASN A 54 -3.70 -8.84 -6.79
CA ASN A 54 -3.69 -7.38 -6.77
C ASN A 54 -4.79 -6.79 -5.88
N VAL A 55 -6.00 -7.36 -5.91
CA VAL A 55 -7.10 -6.97 -5.02
C VAL A 55 -6.70 -7.18 -3.56
N ASN A 56 -6.14 -8.35 -3.24
CA ASN A 56 -5.72 -8.69 -1.89
C ASN A 56 -4.60 -7.77 -1.37
N ILE A 57 -3.62 -7.42 -2.21
CA ILE A 57 -2.56 -6.45 -1.87
C ILE A 57 -3.16 -5.08 -1.58
N ASN A 58 -4.07 -4.60 -2.44
CA ASN A 58 -4.68 -3.29 -2.27
C ASN A 58 -5.53 -3.21 -1.00
N GLU A 59 -6.29 -4.26 -0.72
CA GLU A 59 -7.10 -4.36 0.48
C GLU A 59 -6.25 -4.46 1.75
N TYR A 60 -5.15 -5.22 1.72
CA TYR A 60 -4.18 -5.25 2.83
C TYR A 60 -3.58 -3.87 3.12
N LYS A 61 -3.20 -3.14 2.07
CA LYS A 61 -2.70 -1.77 2.19
C LYS A 61 -3.77 -0.86 2.82
N ARG A 62 -5.00 -0.92 2.34
CA ARG A 62 -6.13 -0.15 2.89
C ARG A 62 -6.33 -0.42 4.38
N ARG A 63 -6.34 -1.68 4.81
CA ARG A 63 -6.50 -2.03 6.23
C ARG A 63 -5.36 -1.49 7.09
N LYS A 64 -4.11 -1.59 6.60
CA LYS A 64 -2.95 -1.00 7.29
C LYS A 64 -3.06 0.51 7.41
N ASP A 65 -3.41 1.20 6.32
CA ASP A 65 -3.55 2.65 6.31
C ASP A 65 -4.68 3.11 7.27
N LEU A 66 -5.78 2.35 7.35
CA LEU A 66 -6.86 2.59 8.32
C LEU A 66 -6.36 2.43 9.76
N VAL A 67 -5.68 1.32 10.09
CA VAL A 67 -5.13 1.10 11.44
C VAL A 67 -4.18 2.22 11.84
N VAL A 68 -3.30 2.65 10.93
CA VAL A 68 -2.37 3.77 11.20
C VAL A 68 -3.12 5.07 11.42
N LYS A 69 -4.16 5.36 10.63
CA LYS A 69 -4.97 6.58 10.75
C LYS A 69 -5.63 6.68 12.13
N TYR A 70 -6.23 5.60 12.63
CA TYR A 70 -6.93 5.62 13.92
C TYR A 70 -5.97 5.55 15.11
N ARG A 71 -4.86 4.79 15.00
CA ARG A 71 -3.83 4.76 16.05
C ARG A 71 -3.17 6.12 16.27
N LYS A 72 -2.82 6.83 15.19
CA LYS A 72 -2.27 8.20 15.28
C LYS A 72 -3.33 9.22 15.73
N GLY A 73 -4.56 9.05 15.27
CA GLY A 73 -5.66 9.96 15.59
C GLY A 73 -5.99 10.06 17.08
N ASP A 74 -5.82 8.98 17.85
CA ASP A 74 -6.12 8.96 19.29
C ASP A 74 -4.96 9.50 20.15
N GLU A 75 -3.71 9.15 19.82
CA GLU A 75 -2.53 9.66 20.54
C GLU A 75 -2.36 11.17 20.38
N ASP A 76 -2.41 11.68 19.14
CA ASP A 76 -2.25 13.12 18.87
C ASP A 76 -3.38 13.95 19.50
N ARG A 77 -4.62 13.45 19.47
CA ARG A 77 -5.77 14.13 20.11
C ARG A 77 -5.70 14.14 21.63
N LEU A 78 -5.20 13.08 22.25
CA LEU A 78 -5.03 13.01 23.70
C LEU A 78 -3.91 13.95 24.16
N ILE A 79 -2.77 13.96 23.45
CA ILE A 79 -1.64 14.85 23.74
C ILE A 79 -2.06 16.31 23.57
N ASP A 80 -2.84 16.65 22.54
CA ASP A 80 -3.38 18.01 22.34
C ASP A 80 -4.34 18.44 23.47
N LYS A 81 -5.20 17.52 23.94
CA LYS A 81 -6.11 17.80 25.07
C LYS A 81 -5.34 18.00 26.37
N ILE A 82 -4.34 17.15 26.65
CA ILE A 82 -3.50 17.24 27.86
C ILE A 82 -2.68 18.54 27.84
N SER A 83 -2.10 18.90 26.69
CA SER A 83 -1.34 20.14 26.51
C SER A 83 -2.21 21.38 26.78
N LYS A 84 -3.46 21.40 26.28
CA LYS A 84 -4.42 22.48 26.56
C LYS A 84 -4.79 22.57 28.05
N LEU A 85 -5.00 21.45 28.73
CA LEU A 85 -5.32 21.40 30.16
C LEU A 85 -4.15 21.87 31.03
N SER A 86 -2.93 21.48 30.68
CA SER A 86 -1.69 21.92 31.33
C SER A 86 -1.51 23.43 31.19
N MET A 87 -1.65 23.97 29.97
CA MET A 87 -1.56 25.40 29.70
C MET A 87 -2.59 26.22 30.48
N HIS A 88 -3.85 25.77 30.54
CA HIS A 88 -4.89 26.45 31.35
C HIS A 88 -4.54 26.51 32.83
N SER A 89 -3.88 25.47 33.34
CA SER A 89 -3.48 25.36 34.75
C SER A 89 -2.26 26.24 35.07
N ILE A 90 -1.31 26.34 34.14
CA ILE A 90 -0.11 27.18 34.26
C ILE A 90 -0.49 28.67 34.22
N ILE A 91 -1.39 29.07 33.30
CA ILE A 91 -1.87 30.46 33.19
C ILE A 91 -2.57 30.91 34.49
N LYS A 92 -3.37 30.03 35.12
CA LYS A 92 -4.03 30.35 36.40
C LYS A 92 -3.06 30.48 37.58
N LYS A 93 -1.90 29.81 37.57
CA LYS A 93 -0.86 29.97 38.61
C LYS A 93 0.03 31.19 38.40
N SER A 94 0.19 31.66 37.16
CA SER A 94 1.02 32.83 36.85
C SER A 94 0.38 34.18 37.20
N ASN A 95 -0.94 34.23 37.39
CA ASN A 95 -1.70 35.43 37.72
C ASN A 95 -2.05 35.54 39.23
N ARG A 96 -1.32 34.83 40.09
CA ARG A 96 -1.52 34.81 41.54
C ARG A 96 -0.28 35.28 42.27
#